data_AF-A0A918IDV6-F1
#
_entry.id   AF-A0A918IDV6-F1
#
_cell.length_a   1.000
_cell.length_b   1.000
_cell.length_c   1.000
_cell.angle_alpha   90.00
_cell.angle_beta   90.00
_cell.angle_gamma   90.00
#
_symmetry.space_group_name_H-M   'P 1'
#
loop_
_entity.id
_entity.type
_entity.pdbx_description
1 polymer ?
#
loop_
_entity_poly.entity_id
_entity_poly.type
_entity_poly.pdbx_seq_one_letter_code
_entity_poly.pdbx_strand_id
1 'polypeptide(L)'
;MGQPEMQPEGPPQDGRGEGAAGLRPGDLSGRAFPLGDWGEPAERLDELYRWVERGALETASWYLRDRVWKRRGARVLRSGAAAGVVTGAALPLLDLAGAADGAAPWGCMALLVAVACVGVDRYFGMTSGWMRDVATAQAVQRRLQALQFDWASESIREVLGPAEGTAGEAAERCLGVLRRFTEDVTELVRAETTDWMVEFRTGSAPLGIQAAVAYVPRQEAGGSGARFPLPPANGSRPNMPRQRPPEPR
;
A
#
# COMPACT_ATOMS: atom_id res chain seq x y z
N MET A 1 76.97 -11.53 20.14
CA MET A 1 76.32 -12.84 19.91
C MET A 1 75.13 -12.90 20.88
N GLY A 2 73.84 -12.88 20.54
CA GLY A 2 73.10 -12.89 19.28
C GLY A 2 71.75 -12.17 19.48
N GLN A 3 70.99 -12.05 18.38
CA GLN A 3 69.92 -11.11 18.07
C GLN A 3 68.66 -11.12 18.97
N PRO A 4 67.90 -10.01 19.02
CA PRO A 4 66.48 -9.97 19.34
C PRO A 4 65.63 -10.31 18.09
N GLU A 5 64.64 -11.18 18.23
CA GLU A 5 63.69 -11.53 17.16
C GLU A 5 62.67 -10.40 16.96
N MET A 6 62.57 -9.92 15.72
CA MET A 6 61.57 -8.96 15.25
C MET A 6 60.27 -9.69 14.89
N GLN A 7 59.15 -9.28 15.48
CA GLN A 7 57.82 -9.62 14.96
C GLN A 7 57.43 -8.63 13.86
N PRO A 8 56.86 -9.07 12.72
CA PRO A 8 56.53 -8.20 11.61
C PRO A 8 55.24 -7.42 11.86
N GLU A 9 55.30 -6.11 11.65
CA GLU A 9 54.15 -5.22 11.55
C GLU A 9 53.20 -5.69 10.43
N GLY A 10 51.91 -5.81 10.75
CA GLY A 10 50.85 -6.03 9.78
C GLY A 10 50.50 -4.74 9.03
N PRO A 11 50.05 -4.81 7.77
CA PRO A 11 49.82 -3.64 6.93
C PRO A 11 48.56 -2.85 7.36
N PRO A 12 48.48 -1.54 7.05
CA PRO A 12 47.33 -0.71 7.39
C PRO A 12 46.16 -1.07 6.46
N GLN A 13 45.01 -1.43 7.03
CA GLN A 13 43.75 -1.55 6.28
C GLN A 13 43.04 -0.19 6.27
N ASP A 14 43.40 0.63 5.28
CA ASP A 14 42.61 1.77 4.84
C ASP A 14 41.34 1.30 4.11
N GLY A 15 40.24 2.01 4.39
CA GLY A 15 38.89 1.61 4.06
C GLY A 15 38.59 1.52 2.56
N ARG A 16 37.76 0.53 2.21
CA ARG A 16 36.83 0.60 1.08
C ARG A 16 35.87 -0.58 1.10
N GLY A 17 34.58 -0.29 1.24
CA GLY A 17 33.51 -1.16 0.75
C GLY A 17 32.78 -1.99 1.80
N GLU A 18 32.02 -1.34 2.67
CA GLU A 18 30.79 -1.96 3.19
C GLU A 18 29.80 -2.08 2.04
N GLY A 19 29.95 -3.18 1.30
CA GLY A 19 29.04 -3.58 0.26
C GLY A 19 27.68 -3.91 0.87
N ALA A 20 26.65 -3.21 0.39
CA ALA A 20 25.35 -3.76 0.05
C ALA A 20 24.85 -4.92 0.94
N ALA A 21 24.76 -4.71 2.25
CA ALA A 21 23.90 -5.52 3.08
C ALA A 21 22.46 -5.12 2.71
N GLY A 22 21.82 -5.92 1.84
CA GLY A 22 20.41 -5.74 1.52
C GLY A 22 19.60 -5.81 2.81
N LEU A 23 19.15 -4.65 3.28
CA LEU A 23 18.47 -4.49 4.56
C LEU A 23 17.16 -5.28 4.54
N ARG A 24 17.07 -6.24 5.47
CA ARG A 24 15.87 -7.00 5.80
C ARG A 24 15.05 -6.27 6.88
N PRO A 25 13.73 -6.52 6.96
CA PRO A 25 12.88 -5.93 7.99
C PRO A 25 13.34 -6.45 9.36
N GLY A 26 14.03 -5.60 10.13
CA GLY A 26 14.66 -5.99 11.39
C GLY A 26 15.47 -4.88 12.05
N ASP A 27 16.02 -3.92 11.29
CA ASP A 27 16.67 -2.75 11.87
C ASP A 27 15.63 -1.67 12.22
N LEU A 28 14.85 -1.97 13.28
CA LEU A 28 14.22 -0.94 14.11
C LEU A 28 15.28 -0.18 14.92
N SER A 29 16.52 -0.70 14.97
CA SER A 29 17.72 0.07 15.21
C SER A 29 17.95 1.00 14.02
N GLY A 30 17.62 2.28 14.22
CA GLY A 30 17.92 3.31 13.26
C GLY A 30 19.39 3.23 12.84
N ARG A 31 19.62 3.32 11.52
CA ARG A 31 20.95 3.51 10.93
C ARG A 31 21.75 4.44 11.85
N ALA A 32 23.02 4.12 12.09
CA ALA A 32 23.85 4.91 13.00
C ALA A 32 23.70 6.41 12.66
N PHE A 33 23.19 7.18 13.61
CA PHE A 33 23.05 8.61 13.46
C PHE A 33 24.47 9.19 13.32
N PRO A 34 24.75 10.04 12.33
CA PRO A 34 26.09 10.60 12.16
C PRO A 34 26.52 11.32 13.45
N LEU A 35 27.61 10.85 14.07
CA LEU A 35 28.16 11.40 15.31
C LEU A 35 28.89 12.72 15.01
N GLY A 36 28.61 13.74 15.84
CA GLY A 36 28.89 15.14 15.51
C GLY A 36 30.31 15.58 15.84
N ASP A 37 31.04 15.96 14.80
CA ASP A 37 32.01 17.07 14.86
C ASP A 37 31.38 18.27 14.13
N TRP A 38 30.96 19.28 14.90
CA TRP A 38 30.27 20.49 14.41
C TRP A 38 31.22 21.63 14.04
N GLY A 39 32.53 21.36 13.91
CA GLY A 39 33.52 22.34 13.47
C GLY A 39 33.19 22.95 12.09
N GLU A 40 32.56 22.17 11.21
CA GLU A 40 32.12 22.58 9.86
C GLU A 40 30.61 22.32 9.69
N PRO A 41 29.74 23.25 10.12
CA PRO A 41 28.30 23.00 10.24
C PRO A 41 27.60 22.74 8.89
N ALA A 42 28.05 23.38 7.80
CA ALA A 42 27.44 23.21 6.48
C ALA A 42 27.63 21.78 5.92
N GLU A 43 28.83 21.22 6.04
CA GLU A 43 29.11 19.86 5.56
C GLU A 43 28.31 18.82 6.36
N ARG A 44 28.20 19.02 7.68
CA ARG A 44 27.41 18.13 8.55
C ARG A 44 25.92 18.18 8.28
N LEU A 45 25.40 19.36 7.97
CA LEU A 45 24.01 19.52 7.56
C LEU A 45 23.72 18.79 6.25
N ASP A 46 24.63 18.85 5.27
CA ASP A 46 24.51 18.09 4.01
C ASP A 46 24.63 16.57 4.25
N GLU A 47 25.55 16.12 5.10
CA GLU A 47 25.65 14.70 5.49
C GLU A 47 24.36 14.19 6.12
N LEU A 48 23.76 14.98 7.01
CA LEU A 48 22.50 14.64 7.67
C LEU A 48 21.35 14.62 6.66
N TYR A 49 21.26 15.60 5.77
CA TYR A 49 20.30 15.61 4.66
C TYR A 49 20.40 14.34 3.82
N ARG A 50 21.61 13.99 3.35
CA ARG A 50 21.83 12.78 2.54
C ARG A 50 21.52 11.51 3.32
N TRP A 51 21.80 11.48 4.62
CA TRP A 51 21.42 10.34 5.47
C TRP A 51 19.90 10.19 5.55
N VAL A 52 19.15 11.28 5.76
CA VAL A 52 17.68 11.28 5.78
C VAL A 52 17.10 10.88 4.42
N GLU A 53 17.58 11.48 3.33
CA GLU A 53 17.17 11.19 1.96
C GLU A 53 17.35 9.71 1.61
N ARG A 54 18.53 9.14 1.88
CA ARG A 54 18.79 7.71 1.66
C ARG A 54 17.81 6.83 2.44
N GLY A 55 17.43 7.23 3.64
CA GLY A 55 16.49 6.46 4.48
C GLY A 55 15.08 6.44 3.92
N ALA A 56 14.63 7.58 3.39
CA ALA A 56 13.35 7.70 2.72
C ALA A 56 13.32 6.88 1.42
N LEU A 57 14.38 6.98 0.60
CA LEU A 57 14.51 6.20 -0.63
C LEU A 57 14.53 4.70 -0.37
N GLU A 58 15.26 4.28 0.67
CA GLU A 58 15.31 2.88 1.07
C GLU A 58 13.95 2.37 1.53
N THR A 59 13.28 3.11 2.42
CA THR A 59 11.91 2.82 2.86
C THR A 59 10.98 2.65 1.65
N ALA A 60 10.96 3.61 0.73
CA ALA A 60 10.15 3.52 -0.49
C ALA A 60 10.53 2.30 -1.34
N SER A 61 11.83 2.01 -1.50
CA SER A 61 12.30 0.85 -2.26
C SER A 61 11.88 -0.49 -1.66
N TRP A 62 11.77 -0.55 -0.33
CA TRP A 62 11.36 -1.73 0.40
C TRP A 62 9.89 -2.06 0.10
N TYR A 63 8.99 -1.08 0.23
CA TYR A 63 7.58 -1.22 -0.15
C TYR A 63 7.43 -1.62 -1.64
N LEU A 64 8.22 -1.01 -2.54
CA LEU A 64 8.14 -1.33 -3.97
C LEU A 64 8.71 -2.70 -4.34
N ARG A 65 9.66 -3.24 -3.57
CA ARG A 65 10.21 -4.60 -3.79
C ARG A 65 9.19 -5.67 -3.41
N ASP A 66 8.53 -5.49 -2.27
CA ASP A 66 7.58 -6.47 -1.73
C ASP A 66 6.34 -6.68 -2.64
N ARG A 67 5.95 -5.64 -3.38
CA ARG A 67 4.78 -5.67 -4.28
C ARG A 67 4.83 -6.77 -5.35
N VAL A 68 6.02 -7.21 -5.81
CA VAL A 68 6.12 -8.10 -6.98
C VAL A 68 5.58 -9.49 -6.67
N TRP A 69 5.93 -10.02 -5.50
CA TRP A 69 5.44 -11.31 -5.04
C TRP A 69 3.94 -11.26 -4.72
N LYS A 70 3.49 -10.21 -4.01
CA LYS A 70 2.06 -9.97 -3.74
C LYS A 70 1.24 -9.85 -5.02
N ARG A 71 1.72 -9.10 -6.02
CA ARG A 71 1.07 -8.95 -7.33
C ARG A 71 1.00 -10.27 -8.10
N ARG A 72 2.08 -11.06 -8.10
CA ARG A 72 2.09 -12.37 -8.76
C ARG A 72 1.12 -13.32 -8.07
N GLY A 73 1.14 -13.40 -6.75
CA GLY A 73 0.19 -14.18 -5.95
C GLY A 73 -1.27 -13.79 -6.23
N ALA A 74 -1.57 -12.49 -6.18
CA ALA A 74 -2.91 -11.97 -6.46
C ALA A 74 -3.40 -12.28 -7.88
N ARG A 75 -2.50 -12.33 -8.88
CA ARG A 75 -2.86 -12.73 -10.25
C ARG A 75 -3.15 -14.22 -10.34
N VAL A 76 -2.30 -15.06 -9.75
CA VAL A 76 -2.49 -16.52 -9.73
C VAL A 76 -3.80 -16.90 -9.04
N LEU A 77 -4.09 -16.26 -7.90
CA LEU A 77 -5.33 -16.49 -7.17
C LEU A 77 -6.57 -16.04 -7.97
N ARG A 78 -6.50 -14.88 -8.65
CA ARG A 78 -7.58 -14.44 -9.54
C ARG A 78 -7.79 -15.36 -10.73
N SER A 79 -6.71 -15.81 -11.37
CA SER A 79 -6.83 -16.75 -12.49
C SER A 79 -7.40 -18.09 -12.04
N GLY A 80 -6.99 -18.58 -10.85
CA GLY A 80 -7.52 -19.80 -10.26
C GLY A 80 -9.01 -19.67 -9.93
N ALA A 81 -9.43 -18.53 -9.37
CA ALA A 81 -10.83 -18.25 -9.11
C ALA A 81 -11.67 -18.20 -10.41
N ALA A 82 -11.21 -17.49 -11.43
CA ALA A 82 -11.90 -17.40 -12.71
C ALA A 82 -11.99 -18.77 -13.41
N ALA A 83 -10.89 -19.52 -13.45
CA ALA A 83 -10.86 -20.86 -14.02
C ALA A 83 -11.82 -21.80 -13.26
N GLY A 84 -11.79 -21.79 -11.93
CA GLY A 84 -12.68 -22.63 -11.13
C GLY A 84 -14.16 -22.30 -11.32
N VAL A 85 -14.54 -21.03 -11.48
CA VAL A 85 -15.93 -20.64 -11.81
C VAL A 85 -16.32 -21.12 -13.21
N VAL A 86 -15.47 -20.89 -14.21
CA VAL A 86 -15.75 -21.29 -15.60
C VAL A 86 -15.87 -22.81 -15.71
N THR A 87 -14.92 -23.56 -15.16
CA THR A 87 -14.93 -25.02 -15.15
C THR A 87 -16.10 -25.55 -14.31
N GLY A 88 -16.39 -24.92 -13.17
CA GLY A 88 -17.53 -25.25 -12.31
C GLY A 88 -18.89 -25.12 -12.99
N ALA A 89 -19.05 -24.13 -13.87
CA ALA A 89 -20.26 -23.93 -14.66
C ALA A 89 -20.28 -24.79 -15.94
N ALA A 90 -19.14 -25.00 -16.59
CA ALA A 90 -19.06 -25.71 -17.86
C ALA A 90 -19.19 -27.23 -17.71
N LEU A 91 -18.60 -27.85 -16.67
CA LEU A 91 -18.60 -29.30 -16.51
C LEU A 91 -20.01 -29.91 -16.36
N PRO A 92 -20.94 -29.36 -15.56
CA PRO A 92 -22.31 -29.86 -15.51
C PRO A 92 -23.08 -29.70 -16.84
N LEU A 93 -22.76 -28.66 -17.63
CA LEU A 93 -23.39 -28.44 -18.94
C LEU A 93 -22.88 -29.43 -19.99
N LEU A 94 -21.61 -29.79 -19.95
CA LEU A 94 -21.02 -30.80 -20.84
C LEU A 94 -21.52 -32.22 -20.53
N ASP A 95 -21.71 -32.53 -19.25
CA ASP A 95 -22.33 -33.78 -18.80
C ASP A 95 -23.80 -33.85 -19.28
N LEU A 96 -24.56 -32.76 -19.11
CA LEU A 96 -25.94 -32.66 -19.60
C LEU A 96 -26.05 -32.77 -21.13
N ALA A 97 -25.07 -32.23 -21.86
CA ALA A 97 -25.02 -32.31 -23.32
C ALA A 97 -24.57 -33.70 -23.84
N GLY A 98 -24.20 -34.64 -22.96
CA GLY A 98 -23.66 -35.95 -23.31
C GLY A 98 -22.27 -35.90 -23.95
N ALA A 99 -21.57 -34.76 -23.82
CA ALA A 99 -20.24 -34.57 -24.38
C ALA A 99 -19.13 -35.10 -23.45
N ALA A 100 -19.41 -35.23 -22.15
CA ALA A 100 -18.46 -35.74 -21.15
C ALA A 100 -19.20 -36.39 -19.97
N ASP A 101 -19.43 -37.70 -20.06
CA ASP A 101 -20.14 -38.46 -19.03
C ASP A 101 -19.42 -38.44 -17.67
N GLY A 102 -20.16 -38.11 -16.62
CA GLY A 102 -19.67 -38.11 -15.24
C GLY A 102 -18.83 -36.88 -14.87
N ALA A 103 -18.90 -35.81 -15.67
CA ALA A 103 -18.16 -34.57 -15.43
C ALA A 103 -18.80 -33.68 -14.34
N ALA A 104 -20.09 -33.81 -14.04
CA ALA A 104 -20.79 -32.93 -13.10
C ALA A 104 -20.19 -32.86 -11.66
N PRO A 105 -19.76 -33.96 -11.01
CA PRO A 105 -19.18 -33.92 -9.67
C PRO A 105 -17.87 -33.10 -9.60
N TRP A 106 -17.10 -33.07 -10.68
CA TRP A 106 -15.87 -32.29 -10.78
C TRP A 106 -16.14 -30.79 -10.85
N GLY A 107 -17.33 -30.38 -11.30
CA GLY A 107 -17.78 -28.98 -11.28
C GLY A 107 -17.84 -28.42 -9.85
N CYS A 108 -18.34 -29.19 -8.89
CA CYS A 108 -18.35 -28.80 -7.47
C CYS A 108 -16.94 -28.60 -6.91
N MET A 109 -15.98 -29.47 -7.28
CA MET A 109 -14.58 -29.32 -6.88
C MET A 109 -13.95 -28.05 -7.48
N ALA A 110 -14.24 -27.74 -8.75
CA ALA A 110 -13.78 -26.52 -9.39
C ALA A 110 -14.31 -25.26 -8.70
N LEU A 111 -15.58 -25.25 -8.28
CA LEU A 111 -16.17 -24.16 -7.49
C LEU A 111 -15.53 -24.03 -6.11
N LEU A 112 -15.24 -25.14 -5.42
CA LEU A 112 -14.54 -25.12 -4.13
C LEU A 112 -13.14 -24.52 -4.25
N VAL A 113 -12.39 -24.88 -5.30
CA VAL A 113 -11.09 -24.27 -5.60
C VAL A 113 -11.23 -22.77 -5.85
N ALA A 114 -12.25 -22.34 -6.58
CA ALA A 114 -12.48 -20.91 -6.80
C ALA A 114 -12.72 -20.14 -5.50
N VAL A 115 -13.57 -20.67 -4.62
CA VAL A 115 -13.84 -20.09 -3.30
C VAL A 115 -12.57 -20.07 -2.44
N ALA A 116 -11.79 -21.15 -2.45
CA ALA A 116 -10.51 -21.20 -1.74
C ALA A 116 -9.52 -20.15 -2.25
N CYS A 117 -9.39 -19.97 -3.57
CA CYS A 117 -8.56 -18.92 -4.16
C CYS A 117 -8.95 -17.52 -3.69
N VAL A 118 -10.25 -17.22 -3.63
CA VAL A 118 -10.77 -15.93 -3.11
C VAL A 118 -10.49 -15.79 -1.62
N GLY A 119 -10.70 -16.85 -0.84
CA GLY A 119 -10.42 -16.86 0.59
C GLY A 119 -8.94 -16.61 0.91
N VAL A 120 -8.04 -17.24 0.16
CA VAL A 120 -6.59 -17.04 0.28
C VAL A 120 -6.21 -15.61 -0.11
N ASP A 121 -6.74 -15.05 -1.21
CA ASP A 121 -6.44 -13.65 -1.60
C ASP A 121 -6.88 -12.64 -0.54
N ARG A 122 -8.04 -12.89 0.09
CA ARG A 122 -8.58 -12.09 1.19
C ARG A 122 -7.77 -12.22 2.49
N TYR A 123 -7.49 -13.45 2.93
CA TYR A 123 -6.79 -13.71 4.18
C TYR A 123 -5.38 -13.11 4.18
N PHE A 124 -4.65 -13.31 3.08
CA PHE A 124 -3.30 -12.76 2.94
C PHE A 124 -3.29 -11.31 2.45
N GLY A 125 -4.45 -10.75 2.07
CA GLY A 125 -4.54 -9.41 1.51
C GLY A 125 -3.64 -9.21 0.30
N MET A 126 -3.41 -10.23 -0.53
CA MET A 126 -2.40 -10.17 -1.60
C MET A 126 -2.71 -9.03 -2.57
N THR A 127 -4.00 -8.85 -2.88
CA THR A 127 -4.52 -7.74 -3.68
C THR A 127 -4.42 -6.38 -2.99
N SER A 128 -4.91 -6.23 -1.76
CA SER A 128 -4.93 -4.93 -1.08
C SER A 128 -3.54 -4.50 -0.66
N GLY A 129 -2.70 -5.47 -0.28
CA GLY A 129 -1.31 -5.31 0.12
C GLY A 129 -0.46 -4.65 -0.95
N TRP A 130 -0.42 -5.17 -2.19
CA TRP A 130 0.45 -4.56 -3.21
C TRP A 130 0.02 -3.14 -3.60
N MET A 131 -1.28 -2.83 -3.56
CA MET A 131 -1.79 -1.48 -3.83
C MET A 131 -1.46 -0.53 -2.68
N ARG A 132 -1.58 -0.99 -1.43
CA ARG A 132 -1.17 -0.26 -0.24
C ARG A 132 0.33 0.02 -0.26
N ASP A 133 1.16 -0.97 -0.54
CA ASP A 133 2.61 -0.80 -0.61
C ASP A 133 3.00 0.28 -1.65
N VAL A 134 2.34 0.29 -2.81
CA VAL A 134 2.55 1.31 -3.84
C VAL A 134 2.10 2.69 -3.36
N ALA A 135 0.93 2.79 -2.72
CA ALA A 135 0.42 4.05 -2.20
C ALA A 135 1.35 4.65 -1.12
N THR A 136 1.82 3.83 -0.18
CA THR A 136 2.77 4.25 0.87
C THR A 136 4.09 4.69 0.27
N ALA A 137 4.65 3.92 -0.67
CA ALA A 137 5.88 4.31 -1.37
C ALA A 137 5.74 5.65 -2.11
N GLN A 138 4.62 5.87 -2.80
CA GLN A 138 4.34 7.15 -3.46
C GLN A 138 4.18 8.29 -2.46
N ALA A 139 3.56 8.05 -1.32
CA ALA A 139 3.40 9.03 -0.26
C ALA A 139 4.74 9.42 0.39
N VAL A 140 5.67 8.48 0.53
CA VAL A 140 7.07 8.75 0.95
C VAL A 140 7.78 9.57 -0.12
N GLN A 141 7.70 9.17 -1.40
CA GLN A 141 8.35 9.89 -2.51
C GLN A 141 7.88 11.34 -2.63
N ARG A 142 6.58 11.61 -2.48
CA ARG A 142 6.03 12.98 -2.52
C ARG A 142 6.58 13.84 -1.38
N ARG A 143 6.68 13.30 -0.16
CA ARG A 143 7.26 14.01 0.99
C ARG A 143 8.76 14.24 0.81
N LEU A 144 9.47 13.29 0.20
CA LEU A 144 10.89 13.44 -0.10
C LEU A 144 11.13 14.54 -1.12
N GLN A 145 10.28 14.65 -2.14
CA GLN A 145 10.33 15.77 -3.09
C GLN A 145 10.09 17.11 -2.38
N ALA A 146 9.13 17.18 -1.47
CA ALA A 146 8.90 18.40 -0.67
C ALA A 146 10.15 18.75 0.17
N LEU A 147 10.76 17.77 0.85
CA LEU A 147 12.01 17.95 1.58
C LEU A 147 13.12 18.51 0.68
N GLN A 148 13.31 17.96 -0.52
CA GLN A 148 14.32 18.42 -1.49
C GLN A 148 14.12 19.89 -1.87
N PHE A 149 12.87 20.32 -2.10
CA PHE A 149 12.56 21.70 -2.44
C PHE A 149 12.73 22.65 -1.24
N ASP A 150 12.26 22.24 -0.06
CA ASP A 150 12.39 23.03 1.16
C ASP A 150 13.89 23.22 1.51
N TRP A 151 14.67 22.14 1.41
CA TRP A 151 16.12 22.19 1.58
C TRP A 151 16.79 23.13 0.58
N ALA A 152 16.50 22.99 -0.71
CA ALA A 152 17.06 23.86 -1.74
C ALA A 152 16.70 25.34 -1.50
N SER A 153 15.49 25.62 -1.02
CA SER A 153 15.06 26.99 -0.72
C SER A 153 15.83 27.61 0.45
N GLU A 154 16.10 26.83 1.51
CA GLU A 154 16.88 27.29 2.66
C GLU A 154 18.38 27.39 2.32
N SER A 155 18.94 26.45 1.55
CA SER A 155 20.33 26.54 1.07
C SER A 155 20.55 27.75 0.15
N ILE A 156 19.60 28.07 -0.74
CA ILE A 156 19.67 29.28 -1.56
C ILE A 156 19.58 30.54 -0.69
N ARG A 157 18.71 30.53 0.33
CA ARG A 157 18.58 31.64 1.28
C ARG A 157 19.83 31.85 2.12
N GLU A 158 20.57 30.80 2.44
CA GLU A 158 21.88 30.88 3.08
C GLU A 158 22.94 31.50 2.16
N VAL A 159 22.96 31.13 0.87
CA VAL A 159 23.97 31.60 -0.11
C VAL A 159 23.68 33.01 -0.65
N LEU A 160 22.41 33.38 -0.83
CA LEU A 160 21.98 34.63 -1.48
C LEU A 160 21.27 35.62 -0.54
N GLY A 161 21.02 35.24 0.72
CA GLY A 161 20.30 36.08 1.67
C GLY A 161 21.10 37.33 2.09
N PRO A 162 20.42 38.43 2.47
CA PRO A 162 21.07 39.51 3.21
C PRO A 162 21.78 38.95 4.44
N ALA A 163 22.94 39.50 4.82
CA ALA A 163 23.79 39.05 5.94
C ALA A 163 23.15 39.18 7.35
N GLU A 164 21.81 39.27 7.42
CA GLU A 164 21.01 39.55 8.61
C GLU A 164 20.75 38.30 9.48
N GLY A 165 21.04 37.09 8.97
CA GLY A 165 20.92 35.84 9.72
C GLY A 165 22.28 35.28 10.13
N THR A 166 22.45 34.93 11.40
CA THR A 166 23.66 34.21 11.85
C THR A 166 23.69 32.80 11.26
N ALA A 167 24.89 32.25 11.02
CA ALA A 167 25.03 30.87 10.53
C ALA A 167 24.30 29.83 11.41
N GLY A 168 24.16 30.12 12.72
CA GLY A 168 23.38 29.29 13.64
C GLY A 168 21.88 29.26 13.34
N GLU A 169 21.27 30.41 13.03
CA GLU A 169 19.83 30.47 12.68
C GLU A 169 19.51 29.77 11.36
N ALA A 170 20.45 29.79 10.40
CA ALA A 170 20.32 29.02 9.16
C ALA A 170 20.39 27.51 9.44
N ALA A 171 21.35 27.09 10.28
CA ALA A 171 21.46 25.70 10.71
C ALA A 171 20.20 25.21 11.45
N GLU A 172 19.63 26.01 12.35
CA GLU A 172 18.39 25.67 13.06
C GLU A 172 17.19 25.49 12.11
N ARG A 173 17.07 26.35 11.08
CA ARG A 173 16.04 26.21 10.05
C ARG A 173 16.20 24.92 9.25
N CYS A 174 17.41 24.61 8.79
CA CYS A 174 17.73 23.37 8.09
C CYS A 174 17.44 22.12 8.94
N LEU A 175 17.81 22.13 10.22
CA LEU A 175 17.48 21.05 11.16
C LEU A 175 15.97 20.92 11.38
N GLY A 176 15.23 22.03 11.42
CA GLY A 176 13.77 22.03 11.51
C GLY A 176 13.10 21.32 10.34
N VAL A 177 13.57 21.56 9.11
CA VAL A 177 13.08 20.90 7.89
C VAL A 177 13.32 19.38 7.95
N LEU A 178 14.53 18.95 8.33
CA LEU A 178 14.87 17.52 8.45
C LEU A 178 14.06 16.81 9.54
N ARG A 179 13.87 17.47 10.69
CA ARG A 179 13.07 16.95 11.80
C ARG A 179 11.62 16.75 11.39
N ARG A 180 11.01 17.77 10.79
CA ARG A 180 9.61 17.72 10.34
C ARG A 180 9.38 16.58 9.36
N PHE A 181 10.28 16.42 8.38
CA PHE A 181 10.20 15.32 7.43
C PHE A 181 10.28 13.94 8.12
N THR A 182 11.20 13.79 9.07
CA THR A 182 11.37 12.52 9.79
C THR A 182 10.13 12.17 10.62
N GLU A 183 9.52 13.16 11.26
CA GLU A 183 8.25 13.03 11.97
C GLU A 183 7.11 12.65 11.01
N ASP A 184 7.00 13.33 9.86
CA ASP A 184 5.98 13.05 8.84
C ASP A 184 6.07 11.62 8.26
N VAL A 185 7.30 11.12 8.04
CA VAL A 185 7.52 9.74 7.59
C VAL A 185 7.17 8.73 8.69
N THR A 186 7.55 9.02 9.93
CA THR A 186 7.23 8.14 11.07
C THR A 186 5.72 8.06 11.30
N GLU A 187 5.01 9.19 11.22
CA GLU A 187 3.56 9.24 11.33
C GLU A 187 2.86 8.56 10.15
N LEU A 188 3.40 8.65 8.93
CA LEU A 188 2.88 7.89 7.79
C LEU A 188 2.93 6.38 8.05
N VAL A 189 4.07 5.86 8.50
CA VAL A 189 4.24 4.43 8.79
C VAL A 189 3.36 3.99 9.95
N ARG A 190 3.21 4.82 10.98
CA ARG A 190 2.30 4.58 12.11
C ARG A 190 0.84 4.53 11.66
N ALA A 191 0.41 5.47 10.82
CA ALA A 191 -0.95 5.52 10.28
C ALA A 191 -1.23 4.27 9.43
N GLU A 192 -0.31 3.87 8.56
CA GLU A 192 -0.45 2.65 7.76
C GLU A 192 -0.55 1.39 8.64
N THR A 193 0.26 1.29 9.69
CA THR A 193 0.21 0.17 10.63
C THR A 193 -1.16 0.11 11.32
N THR A 194 -1.70 1.25 11.70
CA THR A 194 -3.03 1.36 12.33
C THR A 194 -4.14 0.96 11.36
N ASP A 195 -4.10 1.46 10.12
CA ASP A 195 -5.04 1.09 9.06
C ASP A 195 -4.98 -0.40 8.76
N TRP A 196 -3.78 -0.99 8.73
CA TRP A 196 -3.59 -2.43 8.55
C TRP A 196 -4.21 -3.23 9.70
N MET A 197 -4.07 -2.79 10.96
CA MET A 197 -4.72 -3.43 12.11
C MET A 197 -6.26 -3.34 12.05
N VAL A 198 -6.82 -2.26 11.51
CA VAL A 198 -8.27 -2.11 11.31
C VAL A 198 -8.75 -3.03 10.18
N GLU A 199 -8.07 -3.06 9.04
CA GLU A 199 -8.40 -3.97 7.93
C GLU A 199 -8.32 -5.44 8.36
N PHE A 200 -7.30 -5.82 9.13
CA PHE A 200 -7.17 -7.19 9.62
C PHE A 200 -8.33 -7.61 10.53
N ARG A 201 -8.80 -6.70 11.39
CA ARG A 201 -9.96 -6.92 12.27
C ARG A 201 -11.29 -6.97 11.53
N THR A 202 -11.41 -6.27 10.41
CA THR A 202 -12.68 -6.15 9.64
C THR A 202 -12.78 -7.16 8.49
N GLY A 203 -11.66 -7.51 7.86
CA GLY A 203 -11.57 -8.48 6.77
C GLY A 203 -11.74 -9.94 7.20
N SER A 204 -11.73 -10.21 8.51
CA SER A 204 -12.07 -11.51 9.10
C SER A 204 -13.57 -11.69 9.37
N ALA A 205 -14.40 -10.66 9.12
CA ALA A 205 -15.85 -10.82 9.19
C ALA A 205 -16.32 -11.65 7.98
N PRO A 206 -16.92 -12.84 8.20
CA PRO A 206 -17.42 -13.64 7.10
C PRO A 206 -18.58 -12.89 6.43
N LEU A 207 -18.39 -12.45 5.19
CA LEU A 207 -19.49 -12.12 4.31
C LEU A 207 -20.25 -13.41 4.02
N GLY A 208 -21.18 -13.73 4.91
CA GLY A 208 -22.14 -14.79 4.71
C GLY A 208 -22.89 -14.57 3.40
N ILE A 209 -22.76 -15.52 2.47
CA ILE A 209 -23.89 -16.07 1.71
C ILE A 209 -24.86 -14.99 1.15
N GLN A 210 -24.37 -13.92 0.54
CA GLN A 210 -25.23 -12.95 -0.17
C GLN A 210 -25.16 -13.13 -1.69
N ALA A 211 -24.12 -13.80 -2.20
CA ALA A 211 -24.03 -14.14 -3.62
C ALA A 211 -24.84 -15.41 -4.00
N ALA A 212 -25.20 -16.26 -3.05
CA ALA A 212 -25.92 -17.51 -3.30
C ALA A 212 -27.45 -17.41 -3.15
N VAL A 213 -27.99 -16.31 -2.60
CA VAL A 213 -29.44 -16.14 -2.37
C VAL A 213 -30.15 -15.52 -3.59
N ALA A 214 -29.43 -15.24 -4.67
CA ALA A 214 -30.04 -14.86 -5.95
C ALA A 214 -30.69 -16.04 -6.71
N TYR A 215 -30.76 -17.24 -6.10
CA TYR A 215 -31.68 -18.28 -6.56
C TYR A 215 -33.02 -18.13 -5.82
N VAL A 216 -33.87 -17.24 -6.35
CA VAL A 216 -35.31 -17.28 -6.05
C VAL A 216 -35.86 -18.53 -6.76
N PRO A 217 -36.35 -19.56 -6.05
CA PRO A 217 -37.06 -20.63 -6.72
C PRO A 217 -38.33 -20.00 -7.32
N ARG A 218 -38.43 -20.05 -8.64
CA ARG A 218 -39.68 -19.73 -9.34
C ARG A 218 -40.75 -20.69 -8.82
N GLN A 219 -41.60 -20.22 -7.91
CA GLN A 219 -42.84 -20.90 -7.57
C GLN A 219 -43.70 -20.95 -8.84
N GLU A 220 -43.92 -22.16 -9.36
CA GLU A 220 -44.96 -22.40 -10.35
C GLU A 220 -46.31 -22.04 -9.73
N ALA A 221 -47.00 -21.07 -10.34
CA ALA A 221 -48.32 -20.63 -9.96
C ALA A 221 -49.36 -21.68 -10.40
N GLY A 222 -49.73 -22.58 -9.49
CA GLY A 222 -51.01 -23.28 -9.53
C GLY A 222 -52.13 -22.29 -9.19
N GLY A 223 -53.02 -22.06 -10.15
CA GLY A 223 -53.92 -20.90 -10.18
C GLY A 223 -55.01 -20.86 -9.10
N SER A 224 -55.53 -19.66 -8.87
CA SER A 224 -56.92 -19.37 -8.47
C SER A 224 -57.16 -17.85 -8.46
N GLY A 225 -58.07 -17.37 -9.31
CA GLY A 225 -59.06 -16.34 -8.97
C GLY A 225 -58.65 -14.87 -8.78
N ALA A 226 -58.91 -14.08 -9.82
CA ALA A 226 -59.65 -12.80 -9.79
C ALA A 226 -59.17 -11.63 -8.88
N ARG A 227 -58.72 -10.54 -9.51
CA ARG A 227 -59.43 -9.23 -9.63
C ARG A 227 -58.43 -8.14 -10.00
N PHE A 228 -58.70 -7.44 -11.11
CA PHE A 228 -58.07 -6.18 -11.45
C PHE A 228 -58.34 -5.12 -10.36
N PRO A 229 -57.34 -4.41 -9.82
CA PRO A 229 -57.60 -3.24 -8.99
C PRO A 229 -57.86 -2.03 -9.89
N LEU A 230 -59.08 -1.49 -9.80
CA LEU A 230 -59.43 -0.14 -10.27
C LEU A 230 -58.60 0.91 -9.48
N PRO A 231 -58.11 1.98 -10.11
CA PRO A 231 -57.45 3.07 -9.40
C PRO A 231 -58.48 3.93 -8.63
N PRO A 232 -58.17 4.40 -7.41
CA PRO A 232 -59.07 5.25 -6.64
C PRO A 232 -59.19 6.65 -7.29
N ALA A 233 -60.43 7.01 -7.62
CA ALA A 233 -60.82 8.37 -7.96
C ALA A 233 -60.84 9.22 -6.68
N ASN A 234 -59.70 9.80 -6.30
CA ASN A 234 -59.62 11.03 -5.51
C ASN A 234 -58.20 11.59 -5.51
N GLY A 235 -58.06 12.80 -6.02
CA GLY A 235 -56.79 13.41 -6.40
C GLY A 235 -55.88 13.77 -5.25
N SER A 236 -54.58 13.56 -5.47
CA SER A 236 -53.52 14.46 -5.03
C SER A 236 -52.30 14.22 -5.94
N ARG A 237 -52.10 15.13 -6.90
CA ARG A 237 -50.92 15.14 -7.76
C ARG A 237 -49.68 15.41 -6.89
N PRO A 238 -48.54 14.71 -7.09
CA PRO A 238 -47.29 15.06 -6.43
C PRO A 238 -46.86 16.48 -6.84
N ASN A 239 -46.74 17.36 -5.86
CA ASN A 239 -46.29 18.74 -6.02
C ASN A 239 -44.80 18.75 -6.36
N MET A 240 -44.46 18.94 -7.64
CA MET A 240 -43.07 19.15 -8.08
C MET A 240 -42.57 20.51 -7.59
N PRO A 241 -41.40 20.60 -6.93
CA PRO A 241 -40.82 21.87 -6.53
C PRO A 241 -40.43 22.67 -7.79
N ARG A 242 -41.10 23.80 -8.00
CA ARG A 242 -40.79 24.73 -9.10
C ARG A 242 -39.38 25.28 -8.89
N GLN A 243 -38.48 25.00 -9.83
CA GLN A 243 -37.19 25.67 -9.95
C GLN A 243 -37.46 27.17 -10.17
N ARG A 244 -36.89 28.02 -9.28
CA ARG A 244 -36.97 29.48 -9.39
C ARG A 244 -35.88 29.96 -10.37
N PRO A 245 -36.18 30.85 -11.33
CA PRO A 245 -35.17 31.40 -12.25
C PRO A 245 -34.14 32.28 -11.52
N PRO A 246 -32.92 32.43 -12.06
CA PRO A 246 -31.91 33.33 -11.49
C PRO A 246 -32.31 34.81 -11.67
N GLU A 247 -32.18 35.61 -10.61
CA GLU A 247 -32.37 37.06 -10.69
C GLU A 247 -31.16 37.74 -11.35
N PRO A 248 -31.37 38.75 -12.20
CA PRO A 248 -30.29 39.48 -12.84
C PRO A 248 -29.74 40.62 -11.96
N ARG A 249 -28.40 40.62 -11.86
CA ARG A 249 -27.44 41.63 -11.38
C ARG A 249 -27.08 41.61 -9.90
#